data_AF-A0A5C7KVZ8-F1
#
_entry.id   AF-A0A5C7KVZ8-F1
#
_cell.length_a   1.000
_cell.length_b   1.000
_cell.length_c   1.000
_cell.angle_alpha   90.00
_cell.angle_beta   90.00
_cell.angle_gamma   90.00
#
_symmetry.space_group_name_H-M   'P 1'
#
loop_
_entity.id
_entity.type
_entity.pdbx_description
1 polymer ?
#
loop_
_entity_poly.entity_id
_entity_poly.type
_entity_poly.pdbx_seq_one_letter_code
_entity_poly.pdbx_strand_id
1 'polypeptide(L)'
;DWQLLHIPEEVVKAKISWADAYVRIVADDNLRSLSEIDPARMTERSKLIRPLMDPMIDSDRWILTYYPTDAMAQEAGMSLSSLRDFYFESVLVDYKKMERELKSLEKIMDQGSDIHVVGRMTDLRVNIKGRLAQACFGERNIPDGECFLAPVTDGVNGEVYFELPTLAYGHEVSGIHLEFRDGRVINAKAEKGEEALLKMLETDPGARTLGEFAIGANFKINRGMLNTLFDEKIGGTIHMALGRAYKEKRGGGENESAIHWDIVKDMRTPGSVLTIDGVEVLKEGKLLI
;
A
#
# COMPACT_ATOMS: atom_id res chain seq x y z
N ASP A 1 -5.49 -12.67 27.91
CA ASP A 1 -4.02 -12.69 28.05
C ASP A 1 -3.57 -11.27 28.43
N TRP A 2 -3.24 -11.02 29.70
CA TRP A 2 -3.10 -9.63 30.19
C TRP A 2 -1.92 -8.89 29.56
N GLN A 3 -0.86 -9.61 29.15
CA GLN A 3 0.32 -9.02 28.53
C GLN A 3 0.02 -8.48 27.13
N LEU A 4 -0.83 -9.18 26.38
CA LEU A 4 -1.28 -8.74 25.05
C LEU A 4 -2.06 -7.41 25.12
N LEU A 5 -2.86 -7.25 26.17
CA LEU A 5 -3.75 -6.11 26.38
C LEU A 5 -3.07 -4.93 27.09
N HIS A 6 -1.93 -5.17 27.73
CA HIS A 6 -1.25 -4.14 28.49
C HIS A 6 -0.38 -3.25 27.58
N ILE A 7 -0.65 -1.95 27.61
CA ILE A 7 0.23 -0.93 27.03
C ILE A 7 0.64 0.03 28.14
N PRO A 8 1.93 0.38 28.26
CA PRO A 8 2.36 1.48 29.12
C PRO A 8 1.94 2.82 28.49
N GLU A 9 0.64 3.14 28.51
CA GLU A 9 0.06 4.28 27.79
C GLU A 9 0.76 5.60 28.11
N GLU A 10 1.05 5.86 29.38
CA GLU A 10 1.71 7.09 29.82
C GLU A 10 3.10 7.25 29.19
N VAL A 11 3.85 6.15 29.02
CA VAL A 11 5.17 6.16 28.37
C VAL A 11 5.02 6.46 26.88
N VAL A 12 4.04 5.83 26.23
CA VAL A 12 3.77 6.02 24.80
C VAL A 12 3.33 7.47 24.52
N LYS A 13 2.37 7.98 25.30
CA LYS A 13 1.88 9.36 25.21
C LYS A 13 3.00 10.37 25.49
N ALA A 14 3.81 10.15 26.53
CA ALA A 14 4.94 11.03 26.85
C ALA A 14 5.92 11.12 25.67
N LYS A 15 6.28 9.99 25.06
CA LYS A 15 7.17 9.94 23.89
C LYS A 15 6.62 10.76 22.71
N ILE A 16 5.31 10.68 22.45
CA ILE A 16 4.65 11.37 21.33
C ILE A 16 4.44 12.85 21.62
N SER A 17 4.18 13.21 22.88
CA SER A 17 4.05 14.62 23.25
C SER A 17 5.39 15.36 23.28
N TRP A 18 6.49 14.63 23.42
CA TRP A 18 7.83 15.22 23.63
C TRP A 18 8.54 15.62 22.34
N ALA A 19 8.33 14.89 21.24
CA ALA A 19 9.09 15.09 20.01
C ALA A 19 8.36 16.00 19.00
N ASP A 20 9.11 16.94 18.41
CA ASP A 20 8.63 17.85 17.36
C ASP A 20 8.56 17.19 15.97
N ALA A 21 9.32 16.11 15.77
CA ALA A 21 9.36 15.33 14.54
C ALA A 21 9.89 13.92 14.79
N TYR A 22 9.55 12.99 13.90
CA TYR A 22 9.86 11.57 14.04
C TYR A 22 10.62 11.04 12.84
N VAL A 23 11.67 10.27 13.08
CA VAL A 23 12.36 9.50 12.03
C VAL A 23 12.34 8.04 12.45
N ARG A 24 11.63 7.22 11.69
CA ARG A 24 11.55 5.77 11.87
C ARG A 24 12.41 5.10 10.82
N ILE A 25 13.47 4.44 11.27
CA ILE A 25 14.31 3.58 10.44
C ILE A 25 13.99 2.13 10.84
N VAL A 26 13.36 1.38 9.94
CA VAL A 26 13.05 -0.04 10.15
C VAL A 26 14.24 -0.87 9.73
N ALA A 27 14.73 -1.72 10.64
CA ALA A 27 15.92 -2.52 10.46
C ALA A 27 15.71 -3.91 11.08
N ASP A 28 14.58 -4.54 10.74
CA ASP A 28 14.20 -5.85 11.28
C ASP A 28 15.21 -6.92 10.87
N ASP A 29 15.54 -7.79 11.81
CA ASP A 29 16.43 -8.94 11.66
C ASP A 29 15.68 -10.25 11.36
N ASN A 30 14.35 -10.25 11.52
CA ASN A 30 13.47 -11.36 11.14
C ASN A 30 12.05 -10.87 10.80
N LEU A 31 11.72 -10.87 9.51
CA LEU A 31 10.42 -10.44 8.98
C LEU A 31 9.28 -11.44 9.26
N ARG A 32 9.61 -12.64 9.74
CA ARG A 32 8.65 -13.73 10.01
C ARG A 32 8.55 -14.07 11.50
N SER A 33 9.05 -13.19 12.38
CA SER A 33 9.06 -13.41 13.83
C SER A 33 7.68 -13.69 14.46
N LEU A 34 6.60 -13.30 13.78
CA LEU A 34 5.22 -13.50 14.25
C LEU A 34 4.40 -14.48 13.40
N SER A 35 5.01 -15.24 12.48
CA SER A 35 4.28 -16.10 11.53
C SER A 35 3.50 -17.25 12.18
N GLU A 36 3.88 -17.67 13.39
CA GLU A 36 3.18 -18.71 14.16
C GLU A 36 2.14 -18.14 15.14
N ILE A 37 2.00 -16.81 15.20
CA ILE A 37 1.08 -16.13 16.12
C ILE A 37 -0.30 -16.02 15.48
N ASP A 38 -1.33 -16.31 16.27
CA ASP A 38 -2.73 -16.13 15.85
C ASP A 38 -2.98 -14.68 15.36
N PRO A 39 -3.42 -14.49 14.10
CA PRO A 39 -3.75 -13.17 13.55
C PRO A 39 -4.72 -12.35 14.39
N ALA A 40 -5.65 -13.00 15.12
CA ALA A 40 -6.58 -12.32 16.00
C ALA A 40 -5.85 -11.56 17.12
N ARG A 41 -4.75 -12.13 17.65
CA ARG A 41 -3.92 -11.50 18.68
C ARG A 41 -3.16 -10.29 18.13
N MET A 42 -2.63 -10.40 16.92
CA MET A 42 -1.96 -9.28 16.23
C MET A 42 -2.95 -8.14 15.98
N THR A 43 -4.16 -8.47 15.55
CA THR A 43 -5.26 -7.53 15.31
C THR A 43 -5.69 -6.83 16.60
N GLU A 44 -5.87 -7.58 17.68
CA GLU A 44 -6.21 -7.04 19.01
C GLU A 44 -5.13 -6.08 19.51
N ARG A 45 -3.85 -6.45 19.38
CA ARG A 45 -2.72 -5.59 19.75
C ARG A 45 -2.70 -4.29 18.93
N SER A 46 -2.94 -4.38 17.62
CA SER A 46 -2.97 -3.23 16.71
C SER A 46 -4.07 -2.23 17.09
N LYS A 47 -5.28 -2.73 17.42
CA LYS A 47 -6.41 -1.90 17.87
C LYS A 47 -6.10 -1.08 19.13
N LEU A 48 -5.24 -1.58 20.01
CA LEU A 48 -4.85 -0.88 21.25
C LEU A 48 -3.71 0.12 21.03
N ILE A 49 -2.70 -0.22 20.22
CA ILE A 49 -1.54 0.67 19.97
C ILE A 49 -1.96 1.88 19.12
N ARG A 50 -2.83 1.66 18.14
CA ARG A 50 -3.08 2.63 17.09
C ARG A 50 -3.61 3.98 17.58
N PRO A 51 -4.65 4.06 18.45
CA PRO A 51 -5.13 5.34 18.97
C PRO A 51 -4.05 6.14 19.71
N LEU A 52 -3.02 5.46 20.22
CA LEU A 52 -1.89 6.11 20.86
C LEU A 52 -0.92 6.67 19.83
N MET A 53 -0.76 6.03 18.66
CA MET A 53 0.14 6.48 17.58
C MET A 53 -0.48 7.54 16.66
N ASP A 54 -1.81 7.61 16.55
CA ASP A 54 -2.52 8.54 15.66
C ASP A 54 -2.02 10.00 15.81
N PRO A 55 -1.79 10.57 17.02
CA PRO A 55 -1.26 11.93 17.15
C PRO A 55 0.12 12.16 16.53
N MET A 56 0.98 11.12 16.49
CA MET A 56 2.26 11.18 15.77
C MET A 56 2.03 11.23 14.26
N ILE A 57 1.09 10.43 13.75
CA ILE A 57 0.76 10.35 12.33
C ILE A 57 0.12 11.66 11.86
N ASP A 58 -0.84 12.16 12.62
CA ASP A 58 -1.60 13.40 12.39
C ASP A 58 -0.73 14.67 12.55
N SER A 59 0.45 14.56 13.15
CA SER A 59 1.39 15.69 13.28
C SER A 59 1.97 16.12 11.93
N ASP A 60 1.89 15.26 10.91
CA ASP A 60 2.48 15.46 9.58
C ASP A 60 4.00 15.71 9.58
N ARG A 61 4.67 15.36 10.69
CA ARG A 61 6.11 15.58 10.92
C ARG A 61 6.82 14.28 11.22
N TRP A 62 6.68 13.30 10.34
CA TRP A 62 7.34 12.02 10.46
C TRP A 62 7.88 11.53 9.13
N ILE A 63 8.98 10.78 9.20
CA ILE A 63 9.54 10.05 8.06
C ILE A 63 9.69 8.57 8.43
N LEU A 64 9.34 7.69 7.49
CA LEU A 64 9.58 6.25 7.53
C LEU A 64 10.54 5.86 6.41
N THR A 65 11.59 5.14 6.78
CA THR A 65 12.48 4.48 5.83
C THR A 65 12.97 3.15 6.38
N TYR A 66 13.65 2.38 5.55
CA TYR A 66 14.27 1.11 5.92
C TYR A 66 15.79 1.23 5.91
N TYR A 67 16.45 0.34 6.64
CA TYR A 67 17.87 0.08 6.50
C TYR A 67 18.06 -1.34 5.95
N PRO A 68 18.87 -1.55 4.89
CA PRO A 68 19.09 -2.87 4.33
C PRO A 68 19.68 -3.87 5.35
N THR A 69 18.93 -4.93 5.65
CA THR A 69 19.35 -6.03 6.53
C THR A 69 19.49 -7.35 5.77
N ASP A 70 20.17 -8.34 6.37
CA ASP A 70 20.26 -9.69 5.81
C ASP A 70 18.87 -10.34 5.66
N ALA A 71 17.96 -10.09 6.59
CA ALA A 71 16.58 -10.59 6.52
C ALA A 71 15.83 -10.02 5.31
N MET A 72 15.94 -8.71 5.08
CA MET A 72 15.35 -8.06 3.90
C MET A 72 15.96 -8.59 2.60
N ALA A 73 17.27 -8.87 2.59
CA ALA A 73 17.94 -9.41 1.40
C ALA A 73 17.48 -10.84 1.08
N GLN A 74 17.34 -11.68 2.11
CA GLN A 74 16.82 -13.05 1.98
C GLN A 74 15.39 -13.04 1.44
N GLU A 75 14.51 -12.20 1.99
CA GLU A 75 13.10 -12.10 1.60
C GLU A 75 12.96 -11.60 0.15
N ALA A 76 13.80 -10.64 -0.24
CA ALA A 76 13.87 -10.10 -1.60
C ALA A 76 14.54 -11.04 -2.61
N GLY A 77 15.10 -12.18 -2.17
CA GLY A 77 15.82 -13.13 -3.01
C GLY A 77 17.07 -12.55 -3.66
N MET A 78 17.83 -11.73 -2.94
CA MET A 78 19.03 -11.06 -3.44
C MET A 78 20.17 -11.02 -2.41
N SER A 79 21.38 -10.68 -2.85
CA SER A 79 22.50 -10.46 -1.92
C SER A 79 22.32 -9.15 -1.14
N LEU A 80 22.88 -9.04 0.06
CA LEU A 80 22.86 -7.81 0.84
C LEU A 80 23.52 -6.62 0.09
N SER A 81 24.58 -6.89 -0.69
CA SER A 81 25.22 -5.85 -1.51
C SER A 81 24.25 -5.33 -2.58
N SER A 82 23.61 -6.24 -3.32
CA SER A 82 22.63 -5.88 -4.34
C SER A 82 21.43 -5.14 -3.75
N LEU A 83 20.98 -5.55 -2.56
CA LEU A 83 19.91 -4.85 -1.84
C LEU A 83 20.32 -3.43 -1.46
N ARG A 84 21.56 -3.22 -1.01
CA ARG A 84 22.06 -1.87 -0.68
C ARG A 84 22.08 -0.97 -1.91
N ASP A 85 22.59 -1.47 -3.03
CA ASP A 85 22.60 -0.73 -4.28
C ASP A 85 21.17 -0.37 -4.71
N PHE A 86 20.27 -1.35 -4.71
CA PHE A 86 18.84 -1.16 -5.00
C PHE A 86 18.18 -0.13 -4.06
N TYR A 87 18.43 -0.24 -2.76
CA TYR A 87 17.91 0.69 -1.76
C TYR A 87 18.36 2.12 -2.07
N PHE A 88 19.67 2.36 -2.22
CA PHE A 88 20.18 3.71 -2.46
C PHE A 88 19.72 4.27 -3.81
N GLU A 89 19.61 3.45 -4.85
CA GLU A 89 19.03 3.87 -6.12
C GLU A 89 17.55 4.26 -6.00
N SER A 90 16.78 3.57 -5.15
CA SER A 90 15.36 3.85 -4.94
C SER A 90 15.09 5.12 -4.13
N VAL A 91 15.98 5.47 -3.19
CA VAL A 91 15.78 6.61 -2.28
C VAL A 91 16.51 7.88 -2.72
N LEU A 92 17.64 7.77 -3.44
CA LEU A 92 18.43 8.90 -3.93
C LEU A 92 17.94 9.35 -5.32
N VAL A 93 16.67 9.72 -5.39
CA VAL A 93 15.99 10.17 -6.61
C VAL A 93 15.83 11.69 -6.65
N ASP A 94 15.56 12.23 -7.83
CA ASP A 94 15.18 13.65 -7.99
C ASP A 94 13.72 13.85 -7.56
N TYR A 95 13.51 14.03 -6.26
CA TYR A 95 12.18 14.26 -5.69
C TYR A 95 11.50 15.52 -6.22
N LYS A 96 12.26 16.55 -6.65
CA LYS A 96 11.67 17.74 -7.27
C LYS A 96 11.11 17.43 -8.65
N LYS A 97 11.78 16.56 -9.41
CA LYS A 97 11.24 16.05 -10.67
C LYS A 97 10.00 15.18 -10.43
N MET A 98 10.09 14.26 -9.47
CA MET A 98 8.98 13.39 -9.07
C MET A 98 7.74 14.21 -8.64
N GLU A 99 7.93 15.26 -7.83
CA GLU A 99 6.88 16.20 -7.43
C GLU A 99 6.15 16.79 -8.64
N ARG A 100 6.88 17.29 -9.65
CA ARG A 100 6.26 17.88 -10.86
C ARG A 100 5.42 16.87 -11.61
N GLU A 101 5.92 15.65 -11.79
CA GLU A 101 5.22 14.58 -12.52
C GLU A 101 3.99 14.13 -11.73
N LEU A 102 4.13 13.84 -10.44
CA LEU A 102 3.03 13.38 -9.59
C LEU A 102 1.97 14.45 -9.34
N LYS A 103 2.33 15.75 -9.30
CA LYS A 103 1.34 16.83 -9.22
C LYS A 103 0.54 17.00 -10.50
N SER A 104 1.05 16.58 -11.66
CA SER A 104 0.24 16.49 -12.87
C SER A 104 -0.75 15.32 -12.76
N LEU A 105 -0.29 14.16 -12.31
CA LEU A 105 -1.15 12.99 -12.08
C LEU A 105 -2.26 13.27 -11.05
N GLU A 106 -1.91 13.92 -9.92
CA GLU A 106 -2.84 14.35 -8.88
C GLU A 106 -4.00 15.18 -9.47
N LYS A 107 -3.70 16.12 -10.37
CA LYS A 107 -4.73 16.95 -11.02
C LYS A 107 -5.63 16.15 -11.96
N ILE A 108 -5.06 15.18 -12.67
CA ILE A 108 -5.83 14.30 -13.57
C ILE A 108 -6.79 13.45 -12.72
N MET A 109 -6.30 12.86 -11.63
CA MET A 109 -7.12 12.04 -10.72
C MET A 109 -8.19 12.88 -10.00
N ASP A 110 -7.87 14.10 -9.56
CA ASP A 110 -8.84 15.01 -8.92
C ASP A 110 -10.02 15.39 -9.84
N GLN A 111 -9.77 15.48 -11.16
CA GLN A 111 -10.78 15.82 -12.16
C GLN A 111 -11.53 14.59 -12.68
N GLY A 112 -10.93 13.41 -12.51
CA GLY A 112 -11.45 12.15 -12.99
C GLY A 112 -12.70 11.68 -12.26
N SER A 113 -13.48 10.83 -12.91
CA SER A 113 -14.67 10.21 -12.31
C SER A 113 -14.64 8.69 -12.31
N ASP A 114 -14.02 8.08 -13.33
CA ASP A 114 -13.95 6.65 -13.52
C ASP A 114 -12.54 6.24 -13.95
N ILE A 115 -11.93 5.34 -13.18
CA ILE A 115 -10.72 4.63 -13.58
C ILE A 115 -11.14 3.29 -14.16
N HIS A 116 -10.60 2.95 -15.33
CA HIS A 116 -10.74 1.61 -15.92
C HIS A 116 -9.37 0.99 -16.13
N VAL A 117 -9.14 -0.16 -15.48
CA VAL A 117 -7.90 -0.93 -15.53
C VAL A 117 -8.16 -2.21 -16.32
N VAL A 118 -7.40 -2.40 -17.40
CA VAL A 118 -7.37 -3.62 -18.20
C VAL A 118 -5.97 -4.20 -18.15
N GLY A 119 -5.85 -5.53 -18.03
CA GLY A 119 -4.58 -6.23 -18.05
C GLY A 119 -4.74 -7.74 -17.98
N ARG A 120 -3.68 -8.45 -17.62
CA ARG A 120 -3.75 -9.90 -17.40
C ARG A 120 -4.78 -10.21 -16.32
N MET A 121 -5.83 -10.98 -16.69
CA MET A 121 -6.92 -11.40 -15.79
C MET A 121 -7.47 -10.22 -14.97
N THR A 122 -7.65 -9.07 -15.63
CA THR A 122 -8.11 -7.84 -14.97
C THR A 122 -8.95 -7.03 -15.93
N ASP A 123 -10.15 -6.72 -15.47
CA ASP A 123 -11.07 -5.73 -16.03
C ASP A 123 -11.79 -5.11 -14.82
N LEU A 124 -11.27 -3.98 -14.34
CA LEU A 124 -11.67 -3.37 -13.09
C LEU A 124 -12.07 -1.91 -13.34
N ARG A 125 -13.25 -1.53 -12.85
CA ARG A 125 -13.71 -0.14 -12.79
C ARG A 125 -13.70 0.36 -11.35
N VAL A 126 -13.18 1.58 -11.17
CA VAL A 126 -13.08 2.24 -9.87
C VAL A 126 -13.64 3.65 -10.00
N ASN A 127 -14.77 3.91 -9.34
CA ASN A 127 -15.35 5.24 -9.24
C ASN A 127 -14.53 6.10 -8.27
N ILE A 128 -14.03 7.21 -8.79
CA ILE A 128 -13.22 8.19 -8.04
C ILE A 128 -13.88 9.57 -8.01
N LYS A 129 -15.13 9.69 -8.48
CA LYS A 129 -15.82 10.96 -8.63
C LYS A 129 -15.87 11.72 -7.31
N GLY A 130 -15.28 12.93 -7.33
CA GLY A 130 -15.25 13.82 -6.18
C GLY A 130 -14.25 13.42 -5.07
N ARG A 131 -13.42 12.41 -5.31
CA ARG A 131 -12.28 12.08 -4.45
C ARG A 131 -11.09 12.97 -4.83
N LEU A 132 -10.23 13.27 -3.86
CA LEU A 132 -9.03 14.06 -4.06
C LEU A 132 -7.81 13.18 -3.88
N ALA A 133 -6.93 13.15 -4.88
CA ALA A 133 -5.71 12.37 -4.85
C ALA A 133 -4.64 12.99 -3.95
N GLN A 134 -3.59 12.26 -3.63
CA GLN A 134 -2.43 12.77 -2.92
C GLN A 134 -1.18 12.28 -3.65
N ALA A 135 -0.40 13.22 -4.18
CA ALA A 135 0.95 12.94 -4.66
C ALA A 135 1.93 12.79 -3.50
N CYS A 136 2.76 11.74 -3.52
CA CYS A 136 3.78 11.48 -2.52
C CYS A 136 5.17 11.47 -3.17
N PHE A 137 6.04 12.37 -2.72
CA PHE A 137 7.34 12.64 -3.34
C PHE A 137 8.43 12.88 -2.28
N GLY A 138 8.47 12.05 -1.25
CA GLY A 138 9.55 12.00 -0.27
C GLY A 138 9.30 12.86 0.98
N GLU A 139 8.03 13.16 1.27
CA GLU A 139 7.67 13.98 2.44
C GLU A 139 7.48 13.14 3.71
N ARG A 140 7.10 11.85 3.56
CA ARG A 140 6.95 10.91 4.70
C ARG A 140 7.61 9.57 4.46
N ASN A 141 7.31 8.93 3.33
CA ASN A 141 7.94 7.67 2.98
C ASN A 141 9.24 7.91 2.22
N ILE A 142 10.27 7.10 2.50
CA ILE A 142 11.52 7.06 1.75
C ILE A 142 11.89 5.57 1.57
N PRO A 143 11.84 5.00 0.34
CA PRO A 143 11.52 5.68 -0.91
C PRO A 143 10.05 6.10 -0.99
N ASP A 144 9.76 6.99 -1.93
CA ASP A 144 8.42 7.43 -2.25
C ASP A 144 8.19 7.34 -3.76
N GLY A 145 7.02 7.75 -4.22
CA GLY A 145 6.70 7.91 -5.62
C GLY A 145 5.39 7.24 -5.99
N GLU A 146 4.29 7.77 -5.50
CA GLU A 146 2.93 7.33 -5.86
C GLU A 146 1.98 8.52 -5.98
N CYS A 147 0.84 8.30 -6.60
CA CYS A 147 -0.34 9.14 -6.44
C CYS A 147 -1.54 8.28 -6.08
N PHE A 148 -2.16 8.54 -4.93
CA PHE A 148 -3.20 7.68 -4.36
C PHE A 148 -4.47 8.44 -4.00
N LEU A 149 -5.59 7.71 -3.91
CA LEU A 149 -6.85 8.16 -3.31
C LEU A 149 -7.60 6.99 -2.70
N ALA A 150 -8.52 7.26 -1.79
CA ALA A 150 -9.56 6.30 -1.44
C ALA A 150 -10.69 6.36 -2.48
N PRO A 151 -11.11 5.22 -3.06
CA PRO A 151 -12.20 5.21 -4.03
C PRO A 151 -13.56 5.47 -3.37
N VAL A 152 -14.61 5.68 -4.18
CA VAL A 152 -15.99 5.65 -3.69
C VAL A 152 -16.30 4.23 -3.20
N THR A 153 -16.79 4.11 -1.97
CA THR A 153 -16.87 2.83 -1.22
C THR A 153 -17.63 1.73 -1.93
N ASP A 154 -18.74 2.03 -2.59
CA ASP A 154 -19.56 1.11 -3.38
C ASP A 154 -19.23 1.12 -4.89
N GLY A 155 -18.18 1.86 -5.25
CA GLY A 155 -17.84 2.24 -6.61
C GLY A 155 -16.82 1.34 -7.32
N VAL A 156 -16.50 0.17 -6.76
CA VAL A 156 -15.49 -0.75 -7.31
C VAL A 156 -16.18 -2.00 -7.85
N ASN A 157 -15.97 -2.32 -9.13
CA ASN A 157 -16.60 -3.45 -9.81
C ASN A 157 -15.67 -4.09 -10.83
N GLY A 158 -15.78 -5.42 -11.00
CA GLY A 158 -15.00 -6.17 -11.97
C GLY A 158 -14.03 -7.15 -11.31
N GLU A 159 -12.94 -7.49 -11.99
CA GLU A 159 -11.95 -8.45 -11.49
C GLU A 159 -10.53 -7.91 -11.58
N VAL A 160 -9.67 -8.33 -10.67
CA VAL A 160 -8.26 -7.95 -10.64
C VAL A 160 -7.37 -9.12 -10.22
N TYR A 161 -6.28 -9.30 -10.94
CA TYR A 161 -5.24 -10.29 -10.64
C TYR A 161 -3.94 -9.56 -10.28
N PHE A 162 -3.33 -9.99 -9.18
CA PHE A 162 -2.08 -9.46 -8.66
C PHE A 162 -0.95 -10.48 -8.82
N GLU A 163 0.04 -10.13 -9.63
CA GLU A 163 1.17 -10.97 -9.99
C GLU A 163 2.24 -11.02 -8.89
N LEU A 164 2.40 -9.91 -8.15
CA LEU A 164 3.46 -9.78 -7.16
C LEU A 164 3.06 -10.46 -5.84
N PRO A 165 3.99 -11.19 -5.20
CA PRO A 165 3.75 -11.74 -3.87
C PRO A 165 3.67 -10.61 -2.84
N THR A 166 2.89 -10.84 -1.79
CA THR A 166 2.75 -9.97 -0.62
C THR A 166 2.69 -10.81 0.66
N LEU A 167 2.77 -10.18 1.83
CA LEU A 167 2.65 -10.85 3.12
C LEU A 167 1.28 -10.59 3.75
N ALA A 168 0.57 -11.66 4.09
CA ALA A 168 -0.63 -11.66 4.93
C ALA A 168 -0.29 -12.31 6.28
N TYR A 169 -0.27 -11.52 7.36
CA TYR A 169 0.11 -11.99 8.71
C TYR A 169 1.42 -12.80 8.75
N GLY A 170 2.43 -12.40 7.97
CA GLY A 170 3.73 -13.09 7.90
C GLY A 170 3.76 -14.33 7.00
N HIS A 171 2.63 -14.70 6.39
CA HIS A 171 2.56 -15.72 5.35
C HIS A 171 2.63 -15.08 3.97
N GLU A 172 3.40 -15.68 3.07
CA GLU A 172 3.47 -15.22 1.69
C GLU A 172 2.19 -15.65 0.94
N VAL A 173 1.59 -14.69 0.25
CA VAL A 173 0.42 -14.87 -0.62
C VAL A 173 0.79 -14.37 -2.01
N SER A 174 0.50 -15.16 -3.03
CA SER A 174 0.80 -14.81 -4.42
C SER A 174 -0.24 -15.32 -5.41
N GLY A 175 -0.32 -14.67 -6.58
CA GLY A 175 -1.32 -14.97 -7.61
C GLY A 175 -2.73 -14.69 -7.11
N ILE A 176 -2.95 -13.53 -6.49
CA ILE A 176 -4.23 -13.16 -5.88
C ILE A 176 -5.21 -12.75 -6.97
N HIS A 177 -6.39 -13.35 -7.00
CA HIS A 177 -7.49 -12.99 -7.90
C HIS A 177 -8.71 -12.58 -7.07
N LEU A 178 -9.17 -11.35 -7.25
CA LEU A 178 -10.32 -10.78 -6.55
C LEU A 178 -11.41 -10.38 -7.54
N GLU A 179 -12.66 -10.68 -7.20
CA GLU A 179 -13.84 -10.16 -7.90
C GLU A 179 -14.59 -9.19 -7.00
N PHE A 180 -14.89 -8.00 -7.53
CA PHE A 180 -15.60 -6.94 -6.85
C PHE A 180 -17.00 -6.75 -7.43
N ARG A 181 -17.96 -6.55 -6.53
CA ARG A 181 -19.31 -6.09 -6.86
C ARG A 181 -19.79 -5.10 -5.80
N ASP A 182 -20.30 -3.96 -6.24
CA ASP A 182 -20.81 -2.89 -5.38
C ASP A 182 -19.79 -2.50 -4.28
N GLY A 183 -18.50 -2.41 -4.67
CA GLY A 183 -17.43 -2.01 -3.76
C GLY A 183 -16.89 -3.10 -2.83
N ARG A 184 -17.37 -4.34 -2.93
CA ARG A 184 -16.97 -5.43 -2.04
C ARG A 184 -16.40 -6.62 -2.80
N VAL A 185 -15.36 -7.22 -2.24
CA VAL A 185 -14.81 -8.50 -2.68
C VAL A 185 -15.83 -9.62 -2.44
N ILE A 186 -16.40 -10.14 -3.52
CA ILE A 186 -17.37 -11.25 -3.51
C ILE A 186 -16.73 -12.62 -3.75
N ASN A 187 -15.57 -12.66 -4.42
CA ASN A 187 -14.78 -13.87 -4.63
C ASN A 187 -13.29 -13.53 -4.47
N ALA A 188 -12.53 -14.45 -3.88
CA ALA A 188 -11.11 -14.28 -3.61
C ALA A 188 -10.40 -15.62 -3.71
N LYS A 189 -9.32 -15.67 -4.49
CA LYS A 189 -8.47 -16.85 -4.65
C LYS A 189 -7.00 -16.45 -4.62
N ALA A 190 -6.13 -17.40 -4.25
CA ALA A 190 -4.68 -17.24 -4.40
C ALA A 190 -4.03 -18.55 -4.85
N GLU A 191 -2.99 -18.45 -5.68
CA GLU A 191 -2.20 -19.62 -6.10
C GLU A 191 -1.39 -20.18 -4.92
N LYS A 192 -0.93 -19.31 -4.02
CA LYS A 192 -0.24 -19.64 -2.77
C LYS A 192 -0.79 -18.80 -1.64
N GLY A 193 -0.96 -19.40 -0.47
CA GLY A 193 -1.37 -18.68 0.74
C GLY A 193 -2.86 -18.31 0.79
N GLU A 194 -3.73 -19.03 0.07
CA GLU A 194 -5.18 -18.74 0.01
C GLU A 194 -5.85 -18.68 1.39
N GLU A 195 -5.48 -19.57 2.32
CA GLU A 195 -6.01 -19.52 3.69
C GLU A 195 -5.66 -18.20 4.41
N ALA A 196 -4.44 -17.68 4.20
CA ALA A 196 -4.02 -16.41 4.80
C ALA A 196 -4.73 -15.21 4.16
N LEU A 197 -4.96 -15.25 2.83
CA LEU A 197 -5.79 -14.28 2.12
C LEU A 197 -7.21 -14.24 2.70
N LEU A 198 -7.86 -15.40 2.84
CA LEU A 198 -9.22 -15.48 3.35
C LEU A 198 -9.31 -14.96 4.79
N LYS A 199 -8.33 -15.31 5.65
CA LYS A 199 -8.24 -14.77 7.01
C LYS A 199 -8.11 -13.25 7.04
N MET A 200 -7.29 -12.65 6.17
CA MET A 200 -7.21 -11.19 6.03
C MET A 200 -8.58 -10.58 5.69
N LEU A 201 -9.30 -11.16 4.73
CA LEU A 201 -10.63 -10.69 4.30
C LEU A 201 -11.74 -10.93 5.34
N GLU A 202 -11.49 -11.74 6.36
CA GLU A 202 -12.41 -12.05 7.46
C GLU A 202 -12.15 -11.20 8.72
N THR A 203 -11.13 -10.34 8.70
CA THR A 203 -10.74 -9.52 9.87
C THR A 203 -11.92 -8.72 10.43
N ASP A 204 -12.66 -8.04 9.57
CA ASP A 204 -13.80 -7.19 9.91
C ASP A 204 -14.62 -6.82 8.66
N PRO A 205 -15.79 -6.16 8.80
CA PRO A 205 -16.65 -5.82 7.65
C PRO A 205 -16.00 -4.94 6.58
N GLY A 206 -14.97 -4.15 6.92
CA GLY A 206 -14.27 -3.25 6.01
C GLY A 206 -13.14 -3.92 5.23
N ALA A 207 -12.65 -5.08 5.69
CA ALA A 207 -11.53 -5.81 5.09
C ALA A 207 -11.76 -6.26 3.62
N ARG A 208 -13.02 -6.28 3.17
CA ARG A 208 -13.44 -6.64 1.80
C ARG A 208 -13.69 -5.43 0.89
N THR A 209 -13.41 -4.23 1.36
CA THR A 209 -13.63 -2.99 0.62
C THR A 209 -12.30 -2.26 0.51
N LEU A 210 -12.11 -1.50 -0.57
CA LEU A 210 -10.87 -0.75 -0.76
C LEU A 210 -10.82 0.47 0.14
N GLY A 211 -9.65 0.66 0.74
CA GLY A 211 -9.25 1.89 1.43
C GLY A 211 -8.43 2.81 0.53
N GLU A 212 -7.80 2.24 -0.50
CA GLU A 212 -6.91 2.98 -1.39
C GLU A 212 -6.86 2.37 -2.79
N PHE A 213 -6.68 3.24 -3.77
CA PHE A 213 -6.21 2.95 -5.11
C PHE A 213 -5.08 3.93 -5.46
N ALA A 214 -4.00 3.43 -6.03
CA ALA A 214 -2.82 4.23 -6.28
C ALA A 214 -2.04 3.81 -7.52
N ILE A 215 -1.28 4.75 -8.07
CA ILE A 215 -0.39 4.54 -9.21
C ILE A 215 1.05 4.77 -8.76
N GLY A 216 1.89 3.73 -8.89
CA GLY A 216 3.31 3.76 -8.56
C GLY A 216 4.14 4.43 -9.66
N ALA A 217 5.07 5.29 -9.26
CA ALA A 217 5.83 6.18 -10.13
C ALA A 217 7.33 6.25 -9.80
N ASN A 218 7.85 5.46 -8.86
CA ASN A 218 9.29 5.38 -8.64
C ASN A 218 9.93 4.38 -9.61
N PHE A 219 10.34 4.87 -10.78
CA PHE A 219 10.97 4.05 -11.83
C PHE A 219 12.36 3.51 -11.47
N LYS A 220 12.93 3.86 -10.31
CA LYS A 220 14.13 3.19 -9.78
C LYS A 220 13.80 1.89 -9.05
N ILE A 221 12.56 1.73 -8.60
CA ILE A 221 12.05 0.46 -8.07
C ILE A 221 11.42 -0.29 -9.25
N ASN A 222 12.12 -1.31 -9.73
CA ASN A 222 11.75 -2.04 -10.96
C ASN A 222 11.43 -3.52 -10.73
N ARG A 223 11.41 -3.97 -9.48
CA ARG A 223 11.06 -5.35 -9.11
C ARG A 223 10.42 -5.38 -7.74
N GLY A 224 9.56 -6.37 -7.52
CA GLY A 224 9.07 -6.70 -6.19
C GLY A 224 10.18 -7.26 -5.31
N MET A 225 10.11 -6.96 -4.02
CA MET A 225 11.05 -7.40 -3.01
C MET A 225 10.37 -7.93 -1.73
N LEU A 226 9.05 -8.14 -1.80
CA LEU A 226 8.21 -8.65 -0.71
C LEU A 226 8.24 -7.70 0.50
N ASN A 227 8.29 -6.39 0.21
CA ASN A 227 8.26 -5.33 1.19
C ASN A 227 7.31 -4.24 0.69
N THR A 228 6.19 -4.08 1.39
CA THR A 228 5.10 -3.18 1.00
C THR A 228 5.58 -1.77 0.66
N LEU A 229 6.45 -1.15 1.48
CA LEU A 229 6.93 0.22 1.25
C LEU A 229 7.63 0.38 -0.10
N PHE A 230 8.34 -0.64 -0.56
CA PHE A 230 9.03 -0.59 -1.86
C PHE A 230 8.08 -1.00 -2.98
N ASP A 231 7.34 -2.08 -2.76
CA ASP A 231 6.54 -2.72 -3.81
C ASP A 231 5.38 -1.81 -4.26
N GLU A 232 4.73 -1.09 -3.34
CA GLU A 232 3.66 -0.12 -3.65
C GLU A 232 4.18 1.09 -4.47
N LYS A 233 5.48 1.36 -4.41
CA LYS A 233 6.11 2.51 -5.10
C LYS A 233 6.64 2.15 -6.49
N ILE A 234 6.57 0.89 -6.92
CA ILE A 234 7.12 0.42 -8.21
C ILE A 234 6.57 1.27 -9.37
N GLY A 235 7.49 1.93 -10.09
CA GLY A 235 7.13 2.73 -11.25
C GLY A 235 6.42 1.93 -12.34
N GLY A 236 5.27 2.42 -12.78
CA GLY A 236 4.49 1.78 -13.83
C GLY A 236 3.61 0.63 -13.35
N THR A 237 3.28 0.60 -12.06
CA THR A 237 2.32 -0.35 -11.47
C THR A 237 1.16 0.40 -10.82
N ILE A 238 0.17 -0.35 -10.36
CA ILE A 238 -0.84 0.17 -9.43
C ILE A 238 -0.83 -0.70 -8.17
N HIS A 239 -1.27 -0.15 -7.06
CA HIS A 239 -1.65 -0.95 -5.90
C HIS A 239 -3.02 -0.57 -5.40
N MET A 240 -3.59 -1.51 -4.66
CA MET A 240 -4.91 -1.40 -4.07
C MET A 240 -4.79 -1.84 -2.61
N ALA A 241 -5.22 -0.99 -1.68
CA ALA A 241 -5.26 -1.35 -0.27
C ALA A 241 -6.64 -1.91 0.08
N LEU A 242 -6.70 -3.16 0.52
CA LEU A 242 -7.89 -3.71 1.16
C LEU A 242 -7.98 -3.23 2.61
N GLY A 243 -9.19 -2.88 3.02
CA GLY A 243 -9.47 -2.37 4.35
C GLY A 243 -9.44 -0.85 4.40
N ARG A 244 -8.86 -0.33 5.48
CA ARG A 244 -9.08 1.02 5.96
C ARG A 244 -8.63 2.08 4.97
N ALA A 245 -9.43 3.13 4.81
CA ALA A 245 -9.02 4.38 4.17
C ALA A 245 -8.33 5.34 5.16
N TYR A 246 -7.43 6.15 4.62
CA TYR A 246 -6.88 7.33 5.29
C TYR A 246 -8.00 8.34 5.64
N LYS A 247 -7.82 9.16 6.68
CA LYS A 247 -8.82 10.15 7.15
C LYS A 247 -8.52 11.57 6.65
N GLU A 248 -7.43 11.72 5.93
CA GLU A 248 -6.92 12.95 5.37
C GLU A 248 -7.86 13.49 4.28
N LYS A 249 -7.90 14.82 4.12
CA LYS A 249 -8.75 15.46 3.11
C LYS A 249 -8.41 15.02 1.68
N ARG A 250 -7.12 14.87 1.40
CA ARG A 250 -6.57 14.30 0.17
C ARG A 250 -6.10 12.90 0.48
N GLY A 251 -6.30 11.96 -0.44
CA GLY A 251 -5.96 10.56 -0.23
C GLY A 251 -6.99 9.77 0.59
N GLY A 252 -7.79 10.43 1.44
CA GLY A 252 -8.67 9.77 2.39
C GLY A 252 -10.06 9.38 1.89
N GLY A 253 -10.74 8.56 2.70
CA GLY A 253 -12.06 7.99 2.41
C GLY A 253 -12.77 7.48 3.65
N GLU A 254 -13.81 6.67 3.45
CA GLU A 254 -14.79 6.32 4.50
C GLU A 254 -14.63 4.90 5.03
N ASN A 255 -13.86 4.03 4.37
CA ASN A 255 -13.78 2.63 4.77
C ASN A 255 -13.03 2.47 6.10
N GLU A 256 -13.67 1.86 7.09
CA GLU A 256 -13.06 1.58 8.39
C GLU A 256 -12.73 0.09 8.52
N SER A 257 -11.48 -0.21 8.86
CA SER A 257 -10.99 -1.58 9.09
C SER A 257 -9.78 -1.57 10.01
N ALA A 258 -9.49 -2.72 10.62
CA ALA A 258 -8.28 -2.96 11.37
C ALA A 258 -7.06 -3.19 10.43
N ILE A 259 -7.29 -3.62 9.20
CA ILE A 259 -6.24 -3.80 8.18
C ILE A 259 -6.20 -2.62 7.21
N HIS A 260 -5.03 -2.41 6.61
CA HIS A 260 -4.79 -1.63 5.40
C HIS A 260 -3.69 -2.42 4.70
N TRP A 261 -4.06 -3.14 3.65
CA TRP A 261 -3.18 -4.13 3.03
C TRP A 261 -3.03 -3.89 1.54
N ASP A 262 -1.87 -3.34 1.20
CA ASP A 262 -1.47 -3.01 -0.15
C ASP A 262 -1.06 -4.24 -0.94
N ILE A 263 -1.68 -4.39 -2.11
CA ILE A 263 -1.39 -5.46 -3.05
C ILE A 263 -1.11 -4.83 -4.41
N VAL A 264 0.02 -5.20 -5.01
CA VAL A 264 0.55 -4.56 -6.22
C VAL A 264 0.14 -5.35 -7.45
N LYS A 265 -0.46 -4.67 -8.42
CA LYS A 265 -0.73 -5.19 -9.76
C LYS A 265 0.31 -4.67 -10.74
N ASP A 266 0.93 -5.59 -11.46
CA ASP A 266 1.90 -5.25 -12.48
C ASP A 266 1.20 -4.74 -13.75
N MET A 267 1.37 -3.46 -14.06
CA MET A 267 0.83 -2.82 -15.26
C MET A 267 1.85 -2.75 -16.41
N ARG A 268 3.03 -3.36 -16.25
CA ARG A 268 4.12 -3.37 -17.25
C ARG A 268 3.99 -4.50 -18.26
N THR A 269 3.02 -5.41 -18.09
CA THR A 269 2.77 -6.50 -19.03
C THR A 269 2.09 -5.99 -20.32
N PRO A 270 2.34 -6.64 -21.48
CA PRO A 270 1.70 -6.24 -22.74
C PRO A 270 0.17 -6.23 -22.66
N GLY A 271 -0.44 -5.20 -23.23
CA GLY A 271 -1.89 -4.98 -23.21
C GLY A 271 -2.45 -4.38 -21.92
N SER A 272 -1.63 -4.14 -20.89
CA SER A 272 -2.08 -3.46 -19.67
C SER A 272 -2.27 -1.97 -19.91
N VAL A 273 -3.46 -1.46 -19.58
CA VAL A 273 -3.84 -0.05 -19.75
C VAL A 273 -4.67 0.40 -18.53
N LEU A 274 -4.38 1.60 -18.04
CA LEU A 274 -5.25 2.34 -17.13
C LEU A 274 -5.72 3.60 -17.85
N THR A 275 -7.04 3.78 -17.88
CA THR A 275 -7.66 5.02 -18.35
C THR A 275 -8.35 5.75 -17.21
N ILE A 276 -8.39 7.08 -17.30
CA ILE A 276 -9.22 7.94 -16.47
C ILE A 276 -10.20 8.66 -17.40
N ASP A 277 -11.49 8.43 -17.21
CA ASP A 277 -12.58 8.90 -18.08
C ASP A 277 -12.33 8.58 -19.58
N GLY A 278 -11.74 7.41 -19.85
CA GLY A 278 -11.41 6.94 -21.20
C GLY A 278 -10.11 7.48 -21.81
N VAL A 279 -9.38 8.36 -21.10
CA VAL A 279 -8.05 8.84 -21.52
C VAL A 279 -6.97 7.93 -20.94
N GLU A 280 -6.07 7.42 -21.77
CA GLU A 280 -4.94 6.59 -21.32
C GLU A 280 -3.99 7.41 -20.41
N VAL A 281 -3.77 6.95 -19.19
CA VAL A 281 -2.87 7.57 -18.20
C VAL A 281 -1.66 6.69 -17.90
N LEU A 282 -1.83 5.37 -17.96
CA LEU A 282 -0.75 4.39 -17.83
C LEU A 282 -0.94 3.31 -18.90
N LYS A 283 0.13 2.98 -19.63
CA LYS A 283 0.11 1.95 -20.68
C LYS A 283 1.39 1.15 -20.66
N GLU A 284 1.28 -0.16 -20.45
CA GLU A 284 2.41 -1.09 -20.40
C GLU A 284 3.56 -0.55 -19.53
N GLY A 285 3.21 -0.03 -18.36
CA GLY A 285 4.16 0.52 -17.39
C GLY A 285 4.60 1.97 -17.63
N LYS A 286 4.20 2.59 -18.74
CA LYS A 286 4.57 3.97 -19.07
C LYS A 286 3.46 4.94 -18.67
N LEU A 287 3.79 5.90 -17.81
CA LEU A 287 2.93 7.04 -17.50
C LEU A 287 2.85 7.99 -18.71
N LEU A 288 1.64 8.44 -19.05
CA LEU A 288 1.33 9.26 -20.24
C LEU A 288 0.87 10.68 -19.88
N ILE A 289 1.36 11.20 -18.75
CA ILE A 289 0.96 12.48 -18.15
C ILE A 289 1.82 13.68 -18.57
#